data_AF-X0TY86-F1
#
_entry.id   AF-X0TY86-F1
#
_cell.length_a   1.000
_cell.length_b   1.000
_cell.length_c   1.000
_cell.angle_alpha   90.00
_cell.angle_beta   90.00
_cell.angle_gamma   90.00
#
_symmetry.space_group_name_H-M   'P 1'
#
loop_
_entity.id
_entity.type
_entity.pdbx_description
1 polymer ?
#
loop_
_entity_poly.entity_id
_entity_poly.type
_entity_poly.pdbx_seq_one_letter_code
_entity_poly.pdbx_strand_id
1 'polypeptide(L)'
;AFPSAGARYPLEVYPCVRAVEGLDAGVYHYRFDLHALELVREGDVSAELAEAALGQGMVAAAGVDFVITAVFARTTSRYKQRGYRYAYLDAGALGEHIHLSAVALGLGSCLIGAFQDDAVERVAGVDGEEEQAVYMVSVGRMRR
;
A
#
# COMPACT_ATOMS: atom_id res chain seq x y z
N ALA A 1 -1.50 11.58 -5.78
CA ALA A 1 -0.31 12.42 -6.03
C ALA A 1 0.04 13.18 -4.75
N PHE A 2 1.26 13.08 -4.24
CA PHE A 2 1.73 13.68 -2.98
C PHE A 2 3.14 14.29 -3.20
N PRO A 3 3.57 15.27 -2.39
CA PRO A 3 4.94 15.76 -2.46
C PRO A 3 5.92 14.74 -1.89
N SER A 4 7.12 14.64 -2.47
CA SER A 4 8.20 13.78 -1.96
C SER A 4 9.47 14.59 -1.71
N ALA A 5 10.18 14.27 -0.63
CA ALA A 5 11.43 14.95 -0.29
C ALA A 5 12.44 14.89 -1.44
N GLY A 6 12.73 16.04 -2.05
CA GLY A 6 13.67 16.15 -3.17
C GLY A 6 13.21 15.45 -4.46
N ALA A 7 11.89 15.26 -4.63
CA ALA A 7 11.27 14.55 -5.77
C ALA A 7 11.87 13.14 -5.98
N ARG A 8 12.09 12.41 -4.88
CA ARG A 8 12.75 11.10 -4.91
C ARG A 8 11.80 9.92 -4.99
N TYR A 9 10.55 10.09 -4.57
CA TYR A 9 9.46 9.12 -4.68
C TYR A 9 9.90 7.69 -4.31
N PRO A 10 10.21 7.45 -3.01
CA PRO A 10 10.70 6.15 -2.57
C PRO A 10 9.63 5.06 -2.57
N LEU A 11 8.36 5.44 -2.63
CA LEU A 11 7.25 4.52 -2.40
C LEU A 11 6.81 3.81 -3.66
N GLU A 12 6.47 2.54 -3.50
CA GLU A 12 5.70 1.75 -4.48
C GLU A 12 4.35 1.37 -3.85
N VAL A 13 3.37 1.02 -4.68
CA VAL A 13 2.00 0.74 -4.24
C VAL A 13 1.52 -0.55 -4.86
N TYR A 14 1.04 -1.44 -4.00
CA TYR A 14 0.52 -2.74 -4.37
C TYR A 14 -0.95 -2.87 -3.96
N PRO A 15 -1.91 -2.61 -4.87
CA PRO A 15 -3.31 -2.89 -4.61
C PRO A 15 -3.56 -4.40 -4.54
N CYS A 16 -3.93 -4.89 -3.36
CA CYS A 16 -4.48 -6.22 -3.12
C CYS A 16 -6.00 -6.14 -3.31
N VAL A 17 -6.45 -6.47 -4.52
CA VAL A 17 -7.84 -6.36 -4.95
C VAL A 17 -8.61 -7.61 -4.55
N ARG A 18 -9.74 -7.41 -3.86
CA ARG A 18 -10.67 -8.48 -3.50
C ARG A 18 -11.99 -8.37 -4.25
N ALA A 19 -12.57 -7.19 -4.28
CA ALA A 19 -13.94 -6.97 -4.79
C ALA A 19 -14.08 -5.57 -5.40
N VAL A 20 -13.56 -5.41 -6.62
CA VAL A 20 -13.65 -4.18 -7.42
C VAL A 20 -14.32 -4.51 -8.75
N GLU A 21 -15.34 -3.75 -9.13
CA GLU A 21 -16.05 -3.98 -10.39
C GLU A 21 -15.12 -3.72 -11.59
N GLY A 22 -15.04 -4.69 -12.51
CA GLY A 22 -14.20 -4.59 -13.71
C GLY A 22 -12.71 -4.90 -13.48
N LEU A 23 -12.33 -5.40 -12.31
CA LEU A 23 -10.96 -5.82 -12.01
C LEU A 23 -10.96 -7.14 -11.22
N ASP A 24 -10.25 -8.13 -11.74
CA ASP A 24 -10.16 -9.45 -11.10
C ASP A 24 -9.40 -9.38 -9.77
N ALA A 25 -9.76 -10.28 -8.84
CA ALA A 25 -9.07 -10.38 -7.57
C ALA A 25 -7.60 -10.80 -7.77
N GLY A 26 -6.70 -10.11 -7.08
CA GLY A 26 -5.27 -10.30 -7.26
C GLY A 26 -4.45 -9.21 -6.57
N VAL A 27 -3.14 -9.42 -6.55
CA VAL A 27 -2.15 -8.41 -6.17
C VAL A 27 -1.62 -7.77 -7.43
N TYR A 28 -1.66 -6.45 -7.47
CA TYR A 28 -1.17 -5.66 -8.58
C TYR A 28 -0.04 -4.75 -8.11
N HIS A 29 0.85 -4.35 -9.01
CA HIS A 29 1.78 -3.24 -8.83
C HIS A 29 1.28 -2.04 -9.63
N TYR A 30 1.19 -0.87 -8.99
CA TYR A 30 0.77 0.34 -9.67
C TYR A 30 1.94 1.03 -10.37
N ARG A 31 1.91 1.02 -11.70
CA ARG A 31 2.88 1.66 -12.58
C ARG A 31 2.55 3.14 -12.73
N PHE A 32 3.19 3.98 -11.91
CA PHE A 32 2.97 5.43 -11.91
C PHE A 32 3.33 6.11 -13.24
N ASP A 33 4.30 5.56 -13.96
CA ASP A 33 4.79 6.05 -15.25
C ASP A 33 3.79 5.81 -16.38
N LEU A 34 3.07 4.69 -16.32
CA LEU A 34 2.08 4.29 -17.33
C LEU A 34 0.64 4.52 -16.91
N HIS A 35 0.41 4.89 -15.65
CA HIS A 35 -0.91 4.90 -15.02
C HIS A 35 -1.66 3.57 -15.24
N ALA A 36 -0.99 2.46 -14.94
CA ALA A 36 -1.49 1.11 -15.19
C ALA A 36 -1.31 0.21 -13.96
N LEU A 37 -2.07 -0.89 -13.93
CA LEU A 37 -1.90 -1.96 -12.96
C LEU A 37 -1.22 -3.14 -13.65
N GLU A 38 -0.11 -3.60 -13.10
CA GLU A 38 0.61 -4.78 -13.52
C GLU A 38 0.27 -5.92 -12.56
N LEU A 39 -0.28 -7.02 -13.08
CA LEU A 39 -0.66 -8.17 -12.25
C LEU A 39 0.60 -8.88 -11.72
N VAL A 40 0.71 -8.99 -10.40
CA VAL A 40 1.80 -9.68 -9.70
C VAL A 40 1.39 -11.10 -9.32
N ARG A 41 0.18 -11.25 -8.77
CA ARG A 41 -0.35 -12.55 -8.31
C ARG A 41 -1.86 -12.58 -8.50
N GLU A 42 -2.37 -13.64 -9.13
CA GLU A 42 -3.81 -13.88 -9.25
C GLU A 42 -4.41 -14.38 -7.94
N GLY A 43 -5.69 -14.06 -7.72
CA GLY A 43 -6.51 -14.64 -6.64
C GLY A 43 -6.72 -13.71 -5.45
N ASP A 44 -7.75 -14.04 -4.66
CA ASP A 44 -8.09 -13.32 -3.44
C ASP A 44 -7.10 -13.63 -2.31
N VAL A 45 -6.34 -12.61 -1.90
CA VAL A 45 -5.35 -12.69 -0.81
C VAL A 45 -5.85 -12.07 0.50
N SER A 46 -7.12 -11.67 0.59
CA SER A 46 -7.64 -10.87 1.70
C SER A 46 -7.55 -11.55 3.07
N ALA A 47 -7.73 -12.87 3.12
CA ALA A 47 -7.56 -13.64 4.35
C ALA A 47 -6.08 -13.73 4.79
N GLU A 48 -5.18 -14.00 3.84
CA GLU A 48 -3.73 -14.04 4.06
C GLU A 48 -3.20 -12.68 4.53
N LEU A 49 -3.65 -11.60 3.88
CA LEU A 49 -3.25 -10.24 4.22
C LEU A 49 -3.81 -9.79 5.57
N ALA A 50 -5.03 -10.20 5.93
CA ALA A 50 -5.60 -9.91 7.24
C ALA A 50 -4.86 -10.64 8.37
N GLU A 51 -4.41 -11.87 8.15
CA GLU A 51 -3.55 -12.59 9.09
C GLU A 51 -2.22 -11.87 9.28
N ALA A 52 -1.57 -11.47 8.18
CA ALA A 52 -0.34 -10.66 8.20
C ALA A 52 -0.54 -9.31 8.92
N ALA A 53 -1.73 -8.72 8.79
CA ALA A 53 -2.16 -7.53 9.51
C ALA A 53 -2.75 -7.83 10.90
N LEU A 54 -2.24 -8.86 11.60
CA LEU A 54 -2.58 -9.16 13.01
C LEU A 54 -4.07 -9.48 13.25
N GLY A 55 -4.75 -10.06 12.26
CA GLY A 55 -6.17 -10.44 12.33
C GLY A 55 -7.14 -9.27 12.22
N GLN A 56 -6.69 -8.14 11.68
CA GLN A 56 -7.52 -6.93 11.51
C GLN A 56 -8.65 -7.18 10.50
N GLY A 57 -9.88 -7.40 10.99
CA GLY A 57 -11.02 -7.80 10.15
C GLY A 57 -11.46 -6.78 9.09
N MET A 58 -11.07 -5.51 9.21
CA MET A 58 -11.29 -4.50 8.15
C MET A 58 -10.48 -4.79 6.90
N VAL A 59 -9.29 -5.41 7.02
CA VAL A 59 -8.43 -5.82 5.89
C VAL A 59 -9.14 -6.90 5.09
N ALA A 60 -9.57 -7.98 5.76
CA ALA A 60 -10.31 -9.07 5.11
C ALA A 60 -11.61 -8.60 4.41
N ALA A 61 -12.25 -7.56 4.95
CA ALA A 61 -13.51 -7.06 4.43
C ALA A 61 -13.36 -5.95 3.37
N ALA A 62 -12.18 -5.34 3.23
CA ALA A 62 -11.94 -4.23 2.29
C ALA A 62 -12.26 -4.65 0.85
N GLY A 63 -12.63 -3.70 -0.01
CA GLY A 63 -12.72 -3.97 -1.44
C GLY A 63 -11.34 -4.10 -2.07
N VAL A 64 -10.40 -3.30 -1.55
CA VAL A 64 -8.99 -3.29 -1.90
C VAL A 64 -8.18 -2.84 -0.68
N ASP A 65 -7.04 -3.48 -0.48
CA ASP A 65 -6.01 -3.04 0.47
C ASP A 65 -4.80 -2.55 -0.31
N PHE A 66 -4.34 -1.33 -0.02
CA PHE A 66 -3.11 -0.80 -0.60
C PHE A 66 -1.96 -1.12 0.33
N VAL A 67 -1.08 -2.04 -0.07
CA VAL A 67 0.22 -2.21 0.57
C VAL A 67 1.17 -1.17 -0.01
N ILE A 68 1.77 -0.36 0.86
CA ILE A 68 2.72 0.69 0.49
C ILE A 68 4.09 0.26 0.98
N THR A 69 5.01 0.15 0.06
CA THR A 69 6.39 -0.24 0.31
C THR A 69 7.33 0.95 0.06
N ALA A 70 8.58 0.83 0.49
CA ALA A 70 9.61 1.83 0.25
C ALA A 70 10.91 1.20 -0.24
N VAL A 71 11.39 1.68 -1.38
CA VAL A 71 12.77 1.48 -1.84
C VAL A 71 13.64 2.56 -1.18
N PHE A 72 14.08 2.31 0.05
CA PHE A 72 14.77 3.31 0.88
C PHE A 72 16.02 3.91 0.21
N ALA A 73 16.73 3.13 -0.61
CA ALA A 73 17.90 3.59 -1.36
C ALA A 73 17.61 4.86 -2.21
N ARG A 74 16.37 5.04 -2.69
CA ARG A 74 15.97 6.21 -3.50
C ARG A 74 16.10 7.52 -2.72
N THR A 75 15.84 7.52 -1.41
CA THR A 75 15.98 8.71 -0.55
C THR A 75 17.30 8.73 0.23
N THR A 76 17.77 7.58 0.73
CA THR A 76 18.98 7.50 1.57
C THR A 76 20.26 7.74 0.78
N SER A 77 20.28 7.48 -0.53
CA SER A 77 21.40 7.85 -1.40
C SER A 77 21.75 9.35 -1.29
N ARG A 78 20.72 10.21 -1.24
CA ARG A 78 20.83 11.67 -1.13
C ARG A 78 20.89 12.17 0.32
N TYR A 79 19.98 11.69 1.17
CA TYR A 79 19.76 12.25 2.51
C TYR A 79 20.36 11.40 3.65
N LYS A 80 21.09 10.33 3.31
CA LYS A 80 21.68 9.37 4.26
C LYS A 80 20.61 8.86 5.23
N GLN A 81 20.94 8.75 6.51
CA GLN A 81 20.03 8.27 7.55
C GLN A 81 18.74 9.10 7.68
N ARG A 82 18.75 10.38 7.28
CA ARG A 82 17.54 11.21 7.28
C ARG A 82 16.55 10.79 6.19
N GLY A 83 17.01 10.07 5.16
CA GLY A 83 16.17 9.53 4.09
C GLY A 83 15.06 8.61 4.57
N TYR A 84 15.32 7.80 5.61
CA TYR A 84 14.29 6.95 6.24
C TYR A 84 13.12 7.77 6.78
N ARG A 85 13.40 8.85 7.51
CA ARG A 85 12.35 9.74 8.03
C ARG A 85 11.51 10.35 6.91
N TYR A 86 12.15 10.69 5.79
CA TYR A 86 11.43 11.24 4.64
C TYR A 86 10.54 10.21 3.96
N ALA A 87 10.98 8.95 3.83
CA ALA A 87 10.15 7.89 3.29
C ALA A 87 8.86 7.67 4.12
N TYR A 88 8.95 7.72 5.46
CA TYR A 88 7.75 7.63 6.31
C TYR A 88 6.85 8.86 6.23
N LEU A 89 7.41 10.06 6.10
CA LEU A 89 6.61 11.28 5.88
C LEU A 89 5.87 11.22 4.54
N ASP A 90 6.56 10.75 3.50
CA ASP A 90 5.98 10.50 2.18
C ASP A 90 4.84 9.45 2.29
N ALA A 91 5.04 8.38 3.06
CA ALA A 91 4.03 7.32 3.24
C ALA A 91 2.77 7.83 3.94
N GLY A 92 2.92 8.67 4.97
CA GLY A 92 1.79 9.34 5.62
C GLY A 92 1.04 10.27 4.66
N ALA A 93 1.76 11.04 3.85
CA ALA A 93 1.14 11.92 2.85
C ALA A 93 0.36 11.14 1.78
N LEU A 94 0.92 10.03 1.29
CA LEU A 94 0.22 9.13 0.37
C LEU A 94 -1.03 8.52 1.03
N GLY A 95 -0.91 8.02 2.26
CA GLY A 95 -2.01 7.43 3.00
C GLY A 95 -3.18 8.40 3.20
N GLU A 96 -2.89 9.65 3.57
CA GLU A 96 -3.91 10.70 3.69
C GLU A 96 -4.60 11.00 2.34
N HIS A 97 -3.85 11.00 1.24
CA HIS A 97 -4.45 11.21 -0.09
C HIS A 97 -5.37 10.06 -0.51
N ILE A 98 -5.01 8.81 -0.18
CA ILE A 98 -5.90 7.66 -0.36
C ILE A 98 -7.15 7.82 0.51
N HIS A 99 -6.98 8.23 1.78
CA HIS A 99 -8.08 8.46 2.72
C HIS A 99 -9.06 9.52 2.20
N LEU A 100 -8.57 10.70 1.83
CA LEU A 100 -9.40 11.79 1.30
C LEU A 100 -10.09 11.42 -0.02
N SER A 101 -9.42 10.64 -0.88
CA SER A 101 -10.03 10.14 -2.12
C SER A 101 -11.17 9.17 -1.82
N ALA A 102 -10.99 8.27 -0.86
CA ALA A 102 -12.06 7.38 -0.40
C ALA A 102 -13.26 8.18 0.14
N VAL A 103 -13.01 9.19 1.00
CA VAL A 103 -14.06 10.06 1.54
C VAL A 103 -14.80 10.79 0.43
N ALA A 104 -14.09 11.38 -0.54
CA ALA A 104 -14.70 12.08 -1.68
C ALA A 104 -15.60 11.16 -2.53
N LEU A 105 -15.30 9.86 -2.57
CA LEU A 105 -16.08 8.83 -3.28
C LEU A 105 -17.19 8.20 -2.41
N GLY A 106 -17.37 8.65 -1.17
CA GLY A 106 -18.35 8.07 -0.23
C GLY A 106 -17.96 6.67 0.28
N LEU A 107 -16.67 6.35 0.27
CA LEU A 107 -16.09 5.09 0.75
C LEU A 107 -15.46 5.26 2.14
N GLY A 108 -15.35 4.16 2.87
CA GLY A 108 -14.58 4.08 4.10
C GLY A 108 -13.12 3.70 3.82
N SER A 109 -12.21 4.18 4.67
CA SER A 109 -10.83 3.71 4.67
C SER A 109 -10.26 3.62 6.08
N CYS A 110 -9.24 2.77 6.24
CA CYS A 110 -8.52 2.59 7.50
C CYS A 110 -7.03 2.55 7.20
N LEU A 111 -6.26 3.44 7.84
CA LEU A 111 -4.81 3.48 7.70
C LEU A 111 -4.19 2.58 8.78
N ILE A 112 -3.29 1.70 8.37
CA ILE A 112 -2.79 0.59 9.20
C ILE A 112 -1.26 0.65 9.22
N GLY A 113 -0.71 0.87 10.41
CA GLY A 113 0.74 0.87 10.66
C GLY A 113 1.25 -0.34 11.44
N ALA A 114 0.37 -1.30 11.78
CA ALA A 114 0.72 -2.50 12.52
C ALA A 114 0.41 -3.74 11.68
N PHE A 115 1.46 -4.46 11.29
CA PHE A 115 1.43 -5.71 10.53
C PHE A 115 2.77 -6.44 10.75
N GLN A 116 2.85 -7.70 10.30
CA GLN A 116 4.10 -8.45 10.21
C GLN A 116 4.75 -8.17 8.85
N ASP A 117 5.87 -7.44 8.84
CA ASP A 117 6.56 -6.94 7.65
C ASP A 117 6.79 -8.08 6.63
N ASP A 118 7.55 -9.12 7.00
CA ASP A 118 7.85 -10.27 6.13
C ASP A 118 6.61 -10.96 5.54
N ALA A 119 5.49 -10.96 6.27
CA ALA A 119 4.26 -11.61 5.84
C ALA A 119 3.52 -10.75 4.79
N VAL A 120 3.45 -9.44 5.02
CA VAL A 120 2.88 -8.48 4.06
C VAL A 120 3.72 -8.42 2.79
N GLU A 121 5.05 -8.42 2.93
CA GLU A 121 6.00 -8.39 1.81
C GLU A 121 5.86 -9.63 0.92
N ARG A 122 5.68 -10.80 1.52
CA ARG A 122 5.39 -12.05 0.78
C ARG A 122 4.08 -11.98 0.00
N VAL A 123 3.03 -11.36 0.57
CA VAL A 123 1.76 -11.15 -0.15
C VAL A 123 1.96 -10.18 -1.32
N ALA A 124 2.69 -9.09 -1.11
CA ALA A 124 2.98 -8.09 -2.13
C ALA A 124 3.95 -8.58 -3.22
N GLY A 125 4.72 -9.63 -2.94
CA GLY A 125 5.72 -10.18 -3.86
C GLY A 125 7.04 -9.39 -3.87
N VAL A 126 7.37 -8.70 -2.77
CA VAL A 126 8.61 -7.93 -2.61
C VAL A 126 9.61 -8.67 -1.71
N ASP A 127 10.89 -8.29 -1.79
CA ASP A 127 12.00 -9.04 -1.16
C ASP A 127 12.22 -8.75 0.32
N GLY A 128 11.72 -7.62 0.85
CA GLY A 128 11.95 -7.19 2.23
C GLY A 128 13.36 -6.68 2.53
N GLU A 129 14.24 -6.60 1.51
CA GLU A 129 15.62 -6.13 1.62
C GLU A 129 15.84 -4.81 0.88
N GLU A 130 15.59 -4.79 -0.44
CA GLU A 130 15.70 -3.57 -1.25
C GLU A 130 14.42 -2.75 -1.19
N GLU A 131 13.29 -3.43 -1.00
CA GLU A 131 11.95 -2.85 -0.94
C GLU A 131 11.16 -3.45 0.23
N GLN A 132 10.71 -2.59 1.15
CA GLN A 132 10.13 -3.02 2.42
C GLN A 132 8.74 -2.43 2.63
N ALA A 133 7.83 -3.20 3.23
CA ALA A 133 6.51 -2.69 3.59
C ALA A 133 6.62 -1.61 4.68
N VAL A 134 5.95 -0.48 4.50
CA VAL A 134 6.00 0.65 5.46
C VAL A 134 4.63 1.12 5.91
N TYR A 135 3.58 0.84 5.13
CA TYR A 135 2.23 1.28 5.46
C TYR A 135 1.17 0.49 4.71
N MET A 136 -0.04 0.42 5.25
CA MET A 136 -1.20 -0.16 4.57
C MET A 136 -2.41 0.76 4.66
N VAL A 137 -3.25 0.75 3.63
CA VAL A 137 -4.56 1.44 3.65
C VAL A 137 -5.65 0.53 3.10
N SER A 138 -6.58 0.13 3.96
CA SER A 138 -7.78 -0.60 3.55
C SER A 138 -8.83 0.38 3.02
N VAL A 139 -9.47 0.08 1.89
CA VAL A 139 -10.56 0.88 1.32
C VAL A 139 -11.75 -0.01 0.95
N GLY A 140 -12.96 0.42 1.31
CA GLY A 140 -14.17 -0.34 1.03
C GLY A 140 -15.46 0.45 1.26
N ARG A 141 -16.61 -0.22 1.07
CA ARG A 141 -17.91 0.41 1.37
C ARG A 141 -18.08 0.60 2.87
N MET A 142 -18.59 1.75 3.29
CA MET A 142 -18.97 1.97 4.69
C MET A 142 -20.11 1.02 5.06
N ARG A 143 -19.95 0.31 6.18
CA ARG A 143 -21.07 -0.41 6.80
C ARG A 143 -21.96 0.62 7.48
N ARG A 144 -23.25 0.63 7.10
CA ARG A 144 -24.29 1.38 7.81
C ARG A 144 -24.81 0.58 8.99
#